data_AF-A0A822EC47-F1
#
_entry.id   AF-A0A822EC47-F1
#
_cell.length_a   1.000
_cell.length_b   1.000
_cell.length_c   1.000
_cell.angle_alpha   90.00
_cell.angle_beta   90.00
_cell.angle_gamma   90.00
#
_symmetry.space_group_name_H-M   'P 1'
#
loop_
_entity.id
_entity.type
_entity.pdbx_description
1 polymer ?
#
loop_
_entity_poly.entity_id
_entity_poly.type
_entity_poly.pdbx_seq_one_letter_code
_entity_poly.pdbx_strand_id
1 'polypeptide(L)'
;MKIIERFFRKRKIFILGKTLIARAVANETGAFFFLIHGPEIMSKLPGDSEFNLRKAFEETKNNAPAIIFIDELDVIAPKREKSHGEIEHPVVLQLLTLMDDLQQCSHVIVMAATNRPNSVTPALRRFHHEVGIRIPDAIGRLEILHIHTKNMKLADDVDLIQIGNETHRYVGAD
;
A
#
# COMPACT_ATOMS: atom_id res chain seq x y z
N MET A 1 17.34 -1.87 -3.52
CA MET A 1 16.67 -2.96 -2.77
C MET A 1 16.92 -2.90 -1.26
N LYS A 2 18.16 -3.03 -0.76
CA LYS A 2 18.48 -2.97 0.69
C LYS A 2 17.98 -1.70 1.40
N ILE A 3 17.82 -0.56 0.73
CA ILE A 3 17.35 0.69 1.34
C ILE A 3 15.86 0.61 1.71
N ILE A 4 15.02 0.04 0.85
CA ILE A 4 13.56 -0.03 1.07
C ILE A 4 13.24 -1.05 2.16
N GLU A 5 13.83 -2.24 2.11
CA GLU A 5 13.74 -3.21 3.21
C GLU A 5 14.27 -2.62 4.51
N ARG A 6 15.39 -1.88 4.48
CA ARG A 6 15.96 -1.24 5.67
C ARG A 6 15.12 -0.05 6.13
N PHE A 7 14.38 0.62 5.25
CA PHE A 7 13.44 1.68 5.59
C PHE A 7 12.26 1.10 6.37
N PHE A 8 11.63 0.04 5.85
CA PHE A 8 10.55 -0.68 6.55
C PHE A 8 11.03 -1.42 7.81
N ARG A 9 12.30 -1.84 7.87
CA ARG A 9 12.86 -2.57 9.03
C ARG A 9 13.46 -1.67 10.11
N LYS A 10 13.98 -0.47 9.78
CA LYS A 10 14.60 0.46 10.74
C LYS A 10 13.64 1.50 11.29
N ARG A 11 12.58 1.85 10.57
CA ARG A 11 11.59 2.80 11.09
C ARG A 11 10.30 2.03 11.39
N LYS A 12 9.98 1.95 12.68
CA LYS A 12 8.65 1.57 13.19
C LYS A 12 7.64 2.65 12.78
N ILE A 13 7.33 2.78 11.49
CA ILE A 13 6.38 3.78 11.01
C ILE A 13 4.98 3.20 11.19
N PHE A 14 4.41 3.47 12.35
CA PHE A 14 3.04 3.12 12.72
C PHE A 14 2.12 4.29 12.39
N ILE A 15 1.79 4.48 11.12
CA ILE A 15 0.79 5.47 10.73
C ILE A 15 -0.17 4.81 9.74
N LEU A 16 -1.48 4.90 10.00
CA LEU A 16 -2.48 4.53 9.02
C LEU A 16 -2.34 5.49 7.84
N GLY A 17 -1.90 4.95 6.71
CA GLY A 17 -1.55 5.74 5.52
C GLY A 17 -0.65 4.92 4.60
N LYS A 18 -1.07 3.70 4.25
CA LYS A 18 -0.24 2.74 3.48
C LYS A 18 0.28 3.37 2.19
N THR A 19 -0.60 4.11 1.52
CA THR A 19 -0.33 4.89 0.30
C THR A 19 0.60 6.07 0.57
N LEU A 20 0.48 6.74 1.72
CA LEU A 20 1.39 7.82 2.13
C LEU A 20 2.79 7.28 2.43
N ILE A 21 2.91 6.13 3.10
CA ILE A 21 4.20 5.48 3.37
C ILE A 21 4.87 5.12 2.06
N ALA A 22 4.18 4.47 1.13
CA ALA A 22 4.78 4.10 -0.14
C ALA A 22 5.22 5.31 -0.97
N ARG A 23 4.42 6.39 -0.97
CA ARG A 23 4.78 7.65 -1.61
C ARG A 23 5.99 8.31 -0.94
N ALA A 24 6.09 8.27 0.38
CA ALA A 24 7.25 8.77 1.12
C ALA A 24 8.52 7.96 0.80
N VAL A 25 8.42 6.62 0.70
CA VAL A 25 9.53 5.76 0.28
C VAL A 25 10.00 6.14 -1.14
N ALA A 26 9.08 6.36 -2.07
CA ALA A 26 9.44 6.74 -3.43
C ALA A 26 10.17 8.08 -3.46
N ASN A 27 9.65 9.08 -2.76
CA ASN A 27 10.28 10.40 -2.65
C ASN A 27 11.68 10.34 -2.01
N GLU A 28 11.87 9.56 -0.95
CA GLU A 28 13.18 9.42 -0.29
C GLU A 28 14.18 8.64 -1.14
N THR A 29 13.72 7.71 -1.98
CA THR A 29 14.58 6.91 -2.85
C THR A 29 14.82 7.51 -4.23
N GLY A 30 14.06 8.57 -4.60
CA GLY A 30 14.06 9.14 -5.94
C GLY A 30 13.53 8.18 -7.02
N ALA A 31 12.81 7.13 -6.62
CA ALA A 31 12.25 6.16 -7.55
C ALA A 31 10.97 6.71 -8.19
N PHE A 32 10.73 6.37 -9.46
CA PHE A 32 9.45 6.64 -10.10
C PHE A 32 8.32 5.96 -9.31
N PHE A 33 7.20 6.65 -9.12
CA PHE A 33 6.07 6.13 -8.34
C PHE A 33 4.81 6.10 -9.20
N PHE A 34 4.24 4.91 -9.35
CA PHE A 34 2.97 4.71 -10.03
C PHE A 34 1.92 4.20 -9.04
N LEU A 35 0.76 4.85 -8.97
CA LEU A 35 -0.34 4.48 -8.07
C LEU A 35 -1.49 3.89 -8.88
N ILE A 36 -1.95 2.72 -8.48
CA ILE A 36 -3.14 2.06 -8.98
C ILE A 36 -4.18 2.04 -7.87
N HIS A 37 -5.36 2.59 -8.12
CA HIS A 37 -6.50 2.50 -7.22
C HIS A 37 -7.41 1.34 -7.65
N GLY A 38 -7.65 0.39 -6.74
CA GLY A 38 -8.47 -0.79 -7.01
C GLY A 38 -9.85 -0.50 -7.63
N PRO A 39 -10.66 0.39 -7.03
CA PRO A 39 -11.96 0.78 -7.58
C PRO A 39 -11.88 1.39 -8.97
N GLU A 40 -10.82 2.17 -9.26
CA GLU A 40 -10.66 2.80 -10.56
C GLU A 40 -10.48 1.75 -11.65
N ILE A 41 -9.64 0.74 -11.41
CA ILE A 41 -9.45 -0.39 -12.33
C ILE A 41 -10.75 -1.17 -12.52
N MET A 42 -11.48 -1.46 -11.43
CA MET A 42 -12.69 -2.29 -11.49
C MET A 42 -13.93 -1.55 -12.02
N SER A 43 -13.92 -0.21 -12.03
CA SER A 43 -15.03 0.60 -12.57
C SER A 43 -15.06 0.71 -14.10
N LYS A 44 -14.01 0.24 -14.78
CA LYS A 44 -13.90 0.30 -16.24
C LYS A 44 -14.62 -0.87 -16.92
N LEU A 45 -14.86 -0.72 -18.22
CA LEU A 45 -15.43 -1.79 -19.03
C LEU A 45 -14.46 -2.99 -19.08
N PRO A 46 -14.96 -4.23 -19.20
CA PRO A 46 -14.12 -5.40 -19.43
C PRO A 46 -13.18 -5.18 -20.62
N GLY A 47 -11.91 -5.51 -20.48
CA GLY A 47 -10.85 -5.23 -21.46
C GLY A 47 -10.09 -3.92 -21.19
N ASP A 48 -10.79 -2.85 -20.80
CA ASP A 48 -10.14 -1.57 -20.45
C ASP A 48 -9.37 -1.69 -19.13
N SER A 49 -9.90 -2.43 -18.16
CA SER A 49 -9.23 -2.71 -16.88
C SER A 49 -7.88 -3.41 -17.09
N GLU A 50 -7.86 -4.44 -17.92
CA GLU A 50 -6.66 -5.22 -18.26
C GLU A 50 -5.66 -4.39 -19.06
N PHE A 51 -6.15 -3.58 -20.01
CA PHE A 51 -5.31 -2.66 -20.78
C PHE A 51 -4.65 -1.60 -19.90
N ASN A 52 -5.41 -0.98 -18.99
CA ASN A 52 -4.89 0.03 -18.06
C ASN A 52 -3.88 -0.58 -17.08
N LEU A 53 -4.13 -1.78 -16.58
CA LEU A 53 -3.13 -2.52 -15.78
C LEU A 53 -1.84 -2.75 -16.57
N ARG A 54 -1.94 -3.21 -17.83
CA ARG A 54 -0.75 -3.44 -18.66
C ARG A 54 0.04 -2.15 -18.88
N LYS A 55 -0.65 -1.05 -19.22
CA LYS A 55 -0.03 0.26 -19.40
C LYS A 55 0.69 0.75 -18.13
N ALA A 56 0.05 0.61 -16.97
CA ALA A 56 0.65 1.02 -15.70
C ALA A 56 1.95 0.26 -15.41
N PHE A 57 1.97 -1.05 -15.66
CA PHE A 57 3.17 -1.88 -15.48
C PHE A 57 4.26 -1.55 -16.52
N GLU A 58 3.91 -1.34 -17.78
CA GLU A 58 4.84 -0.93 -18.84
C GLU A 58 5.47 0.43 -18.54
N GLU A 59 4.67 1.41 -18.15
CA GLU A 59 5.15 2.74 -17.77
C GLU A 59 6.09 2.69 -16.57
N THR A 60 5.74 1.90 -15.55
CA THR A 60 6.60 1.67 -14.38
C THR A 60 7.93 1.04 -14.80
N LYS A 61 7.90 0.03 -15.68
CA LYS A 61 9.09 -0.67 -16.18
C LYS A 61 10.01 0.26 -16.97
N ASN A 62 9.44 1.11 -17.81
CA ASN A 62 10.18 2.08 -18.62
C ASN A 62 10.84 3.19 -17.79
N ASN A 63 10.29 3.48 -16.61
CA ASN A 63 10.80 4.50 -15.69
C ASN A 63 11.60 3.92 -14.51
N ALA A 64 12.12 2.70 -14.63
CA ALA A 64 12.92 2.09 -13.57
C ALA A 64 14.18 2.94 -13.25
N PRO A 65 14.58 3.10 -11.96
CA PRO A 65 14.05 2.43 -10.78
C PRO A 65 12.69 2.95 -10.34
N ALA A 66 11.74 2.03 -10.08
CA ALA A 66 10.35 2.38 -9.90
C ALA A 66 9.64 1.56 -8.82
N ILE A 67 8.58 2.14 -8.26
CA ILE A 67 7.64 1.52 -7.32
C ILE A 67 6.24 1.63 -7.92
N ILE A 68 5.57 0.51 -8.09
CA ILE A 68 4.15 0.46 -8.39
C ILE A 68 3.39 0.10 -7.12
N PHE A 69 2.42 0.93 -6.74
CA PHE A 69 1.62 0.76 -5.54
C PHE A 69 0.17 0.48 -5.90
N ILE A 70 -0.35 -0.66 -5.47
CA ILE A 70 -1.73 -1.07 -5.71
C ILE A 70 -2.52 -0.88 -4.41
N ASP A 71 -3.36 0.14 -4.36
CA ASP A 71 -4.24 0.38 -3.23
C ASP A 71 -5.56 -0.39 -3.39
N GLU A 72 -6.16 -0.78 -2.26
CA GLU A 72 -7.38 -1.59 -2.21
C GLU A 72 -7.30 -2.88 -3.05
N LEU A 73 -6.22 -3.65 -2.85
CA LEU A 73 -5.96 -4.90 -3.57
C LEU A 73 -7.11 -5.91 -3.46
N ASP A 74 -7.86 -5.92 -2.35
CA ASP A 74 -9.02 -6.79 -2.15
C ASP A 74 -10.18 -6.50 -3.12
N VAL A 75 -10.23 -5.30 -3.71
CA VAL A 75 -11.20 -4.93 -4.74
C VAL A 75 -10.79 -5.51 -6.10
N ILE A 76 -9.50 -5.48 -6.44
CA ILE A 76 -8.99 -6.04 -7.70
C ILE A 76 -8.98 -7.57 -7.66
N ALA A 77 -8.60 -8.14 -6.52
CA ALA A 77 -8.32 -9.57 -6.40
C ALA A 77 -9.00 -10.21 -5.19
N PRO A 78 -10.33 -10.21 -5.16
CA PRO A 78 -11.10 -10.83 -4.08
C PRO A 78 -10.92 -12.35 -4.06
N LYS A 79 -11.08 -12.93 -2.88
CA LYS A 79 -11.10 -14.37 -2.64
C LYS A 79 -12.44 -14.94 -3.13
N ARG A 80 -12.39 -16.09 -3.81
CA ARG A 80 -13.59 -16.79 -4.30
C ARG A 80 -14.49 -17.23 -3.14
N GLU A 81 -15.81 -17.11 -3.33
CA GLU A 81 -16.77 -17.87 -2.53
C GLU A 81 -16.75 -19.33 -2.97
N LYS A 82 -16.72 -20.27 -2.02
CA LYS A 82 -16.48 -21.71 -2.26
C LYS A 82 -17.60 -22.42 -3.05
N SER A 83 -18.68 -21.72 -3.40
CA SER A 83 -19.96 -22.33 -3.72
C SER A 83 -20.20 -22.56 -5.22
N HIS A 84 -19.51 -21.84 -6.10
CA HIS A 84 -19.74 -21.95 -7.55
C HIS A 84 -18.40 -21.98 -8.27
N GLY A 85 -18.26 -22.85 -9.28
CA GLY A 85 -17.05 -23.06 -10.08
C GLY A 85 -16.66 -21.86 -10.96
N GLU A 86 -16.61 -20.67 -10.37
CA GLU A 86 -16.32 -19.41 -11.03
C GLU A 86 -14.84 -19.34 -11.43
N ILE A 87 -14.66 -18.93 -12.69
CA ILE A 87 -13.38 -18.62 -13.31
C ILE A 87 -12.82 -17.37 -12.61
N GLU A 88 -11.50 -17.31 -12.38
CA GLU A 88 -10.86 -16.08 -11.87
C GLU A 88 -11.22 -14.89 -12.74
N HIS A 89 -11.47 -13.75 -12.10
CA HIS A 89 -11.76 -12.52 -12.83
C HIS A 89 -10.59 -12.21 -13.80
N PRO A 90 -10.83 -11.89 -15.08
CA PRO A 90 -9.76 -11.68 -16.07
C PRO A 90 -8.68 -10.69 -15.63
N VAL A 91 -9.08 -9.63 -14.91
CA VAL A 91 -8.19 -8.64 -14.29
C VAL A 91 -7.21 -9.27 -13.29
N VAL A 92 -7.64 -10.26 -12.50
CA VAL A 92 -6.77 -11.00 -11.56
C VAL A 92 -5.74 -11.81 -12.31
N LEU A 93 -6.16 -12.53 -13.36
CA LEU A 93 -5.25 -13.31 -14.22
C LEU A 93 -4.21 -12.41 -14.89
N GLN A 94 -4.65 -11.24 -15.37
CA GLN A 94 -3.77 -10.24 -15.96
C GLN A 94 -2.77 -9.70 -14.92
N LEU A 95 -3.22 -9.38 -13.70
CA LEU A 95 -2.34 -8.93 -12.62
C LEU A 95 -1.28 -9.99 -12.28
N LEU A 96 -1.67 -11.26 -12.16
CA LEU A 96 -0.72 -12.36 -11.90
C LEU A 96 0.33 -12.47 -13.00
N THR A 97 -0.09 -12.39 -14.27
CA THR A 97 0.80 -12.44 -15.44
C THR A 97 1.78 -11.25 -15.46
N LEU A 98 1.33 -10.06 -15.09
CA LEU A 98 2.20 -8.88 -15.01
C LEU A 98 3.20 -8.98 -13.86
N MET A 99 2.78 -9.53 -12.72
CA MET A 99 3.68 -9.80 -11.60
C MET A 99 4.74 -10.84 -11.96
N ASP A 100 4.39 -11.87 -12.75
CA ASP A 100 5.34 -12.84 -13.31
C ASP A 100 6.40 -12.17 -14.19
N ASP A 101 5.99 -11.31 -15.12
CA ASP A 101 6.91 -10.60 -16.03
C ASP A 101 7.91 -9.72 -15.25
N LEU A 102 7.46 -9.09 -14.16
CA LEU A 102 8.30 -8.24 -13.32
C LEU A 102 9.33 -9.00 -12.48
N GLN A 103 9.18 -10.31 -12.25
CA GLN A 103 10.19 -11.07 -11.49
C GLN A 103 11.56 -11.06 -12.17
N GLN A 104 11.60 -10.84 -13.49
CA GLN A 104 12.83 -10.71 -14.26
C GLN A 104 13.43 -9.28 -14.23
N CYS A 105 12.69 -8.31 -13.69
CA CYS A 105 13.06 -6.88 -13.67
C CYS A 105 13.56 -6.46 -12.28
N SER A 106 14.89 -6.44 -12.08
CA SER A 106 15.51 -6.16 -10.77
C SER A 106 15.32 -4.75 -10.18
N HIS A 107 14.70 -3.83 -10.93
CA HIS A 107 14.61 -2.41 -10.58
C HIS A 107 13.17 -1.90 -10.37
N VAL A 108 12.18 -2.80 -10.40
CA VAL A 108 10.78 -2.46 -10.13
C VAL A 108 10.33 -3.18 -8.87
N ILE A 109 9.66 -2.45 -7.97
CA ILE A 109 9.05 -3.02 -6.76
C ILE A 109 7.55 -2.86 -6.84
N VAL A 110 6.83 -3.98 -6.66
CA VAL A 110 5.37 -4.00 -6.53
C VAL A 110 5.03 -3.96 -5.05
N MET A 111 4.32 -2.92 -4.63
CA MET A 111 3.73 -2.79 -3.30
C MET A 111 2.21 -2.84 -3.42
N ALA A 112 1.53 -3.38 -2.41
CA ALA A 112 0.09 -3.38 -2.37
C ALA A 112 -0.46 -3.14 -0.97
N ALA A 113 -1.65 -2.55 -0.89
CA ALA A 113 -2.36 -2.26 0.34
C ALA A 113 -3.78 -2.84 0.28
N THR A 114 -4.22 -3.34 1.44
CA THR A 114 -5.60 -3.79 1.65
C THR A 114 -5.96 -3.60 3.12
N ASN A 115 -7.23 -3.30 3.38
CA ASN A 115 -7.81 -3.30 4.72
C ASN A 115 -8.43 -4.66 5.08
N ARG A 116 -8.56 -5.56 4.10
CA ARG A 116 -9.18 -6.88 4.22
C ARG A 116 -8.25 -7.96 3.67
N PRO A 117 -7.08 -8.23 4.31
CA PRO A 117 -6.11 -9.22 3.81
C PRO A 117 -6.72 -10.63 3.67
N ASN A 118 -7.66 -10.99 4.54
CA ASN A 118 -8.36 -12.28 4.47
C ASN A 118 -9.31 -12.43 3.26
N SER A 119 -9.66 -11.30 2.63
CA SER A 119 -10.52 -11.22 1.45
C SER A 119 -9.74 -11.22 0.14
N VAL A 120 -8.40 -11.25 0.16
CA VAL A 120 -7.59 -11.32 -1.06
C VAL A 120 -7.40 -12.78 -1.51
N THR A 121 -7.42 -13.03 -2.82
CA THR A 121 -7.20 -14.37 -3.38
C THR A 121 -5.83 -14.94 -2.95
N PRO A 122 -5.76 -16.22 -2.53
CA PRO A 122 -4.48 -16.88 -2.22
C PRO A 122 -3.51 -16.94 -3.40
N ALA A 123 -3.97 -16.78 -4.65
CA ALA A 123 -3.11 -16.75 -5.83
C ALA A 123 -2.10 -15.58 -5.79
N LEU A 124 -2.40 -14.51 -5.04
CA LEU A 124 -1.51 -13.37 -4.83
C LEU A 124 -0.50 -13.56 -3.70
N ARG A 125 -0.32 -14.77 -3.16
CA ARG A 125 0.82 -15.13 -2.29
C ARG A 125 2.20 -14.98 -2.96
N ARG A 126 2.23 -14.51 -4.20
CA ARG A 126 3.41 -13.96 -4.89
C ARG A 126 3.98 -12.72 -4.21
N PHE A 127 3.20 -12.02 -3.37
CA PHE A 127 3.74 -11.05 -2.44
C PHE A 127 4.52 -11.78 -1.35
N HIS A 128 5.85 -11.76 -1.44
CA HIS A 128 6.73 -12.46 -0.52
C HIS A 128 6.85 -11.80 0.86
N HIS A 129 6.49 -10.52 0.97
CA HIS A 129 6.61 -9.73 2.20
C HIS A 129 5.28 -9.09 2.57
N GLU A 130 4.73 -9.52 3.71
CA GLU A 130 3.55 -8.91 4.31
C GLU A 130 3.95 -8.04 5.50
N VAL A 131 3.50 -6.79 5.51
CA VAL A 131 3.73 -5.86 6.62
C VAL A 131 2.38 -5.50 7.25
N GLY A 132 2.13 -6.04 8.44
CA GLY A 132 0.95 -5.72 9.22
C GLY A 132 1.07 -4.35 9.89
N ILE A 133 0.24 -3.40 9.48
CA ILE A 133 0.11 -2.11 10.18
C ILE A 133 -0.89 -2.30 11.31
N ARG A 134 -0.42 -2.12 12.54
CA ARG A 134 -1.22 -2.27 13.77
C ARG A 134 -1.68 -0.91 14.27
N ILE A 135 -2.75 -0.93 15.07
CA ILE A 135 -3.20 0.24 15.83
C ILE A 135 -2.03 0.74 16.69
N PRO A 136 -1.70 2.05 16.66
CA PRO A 136 -0.58 2.58 17.43
C PRO A 136 -0.83 2.47 18.93
N ASP A 137 0.23 2.19 19.68
CA ASP A 137 0.23 2.33 21.13
C ASP A 137 0.33 3.81 21.52
N ALA A 138 0.38 4.11 22.83
CA ALA A 138 0.46 5.51 23.30
C ALA A 138 1.68 6.25 22.73
N ILE A 139 2.80 5.56 22.56
CA ILE A 139 4.03 6.12 21.98
C ILE A 139 3.83 6.42 20.49
N GLY A 140 3.27 5.46 19.74
CA GLY A 140 2.96 5.66 18.32
C GLY A 140 1.96 6.80 18.09
N ARG A 141 0.97 6.96 18.98
CA ARG A 141 0.03 8.10 18.91
C ARG A 141 0.71 9.43 19.21
N LEU A 142 1.61 9.47 20.19
CA LEU A 142 2.42 10.67 20.45
C LEU A 142 3.29 11.07 19.25
N GLU A 143 3.89 10.10 18.55
CA GLU A 143 4.66 10.34 17.32
C GLU A 143 3.77 10.90 16.21
N ILE A 144 2.58 10.32 16.02
CA ILE A 144 1.57 10.83 15.08
C ILE A 144 1.22 12.29 15.42
N LEU A 145 0.88 12.58 16.68
CA LEU A 145 0.54 13.92 17.13
C LEU A 145 1.67 14.93 16.85
N HIS A 146 2.92 14.55 17.12
CA HIS A 146 4.09 15.39 16.80
C HIS A 146 4.23 15.67 15.30
N ILE A 147 3.96 14.67 14.44
CA ILE A 147 4.03 14.84 12.99
C ILE A 147 2.96 15.83 12.51
N HIS A 148 1.72 15.67 12.98
CA HIS A 148 0.60 16.53 12.58
C HIS A 148 0.71 17.96 13.14
N THR A 149 1.30 18.11 14.32
CA THR A 149 1.44 19.42 14.98
C THR A 149 2.74 20.15 14.68
N LYS A 150 3.69 19.54 13.96
CA LYS A 150 5.02 20.12 13.66
C LYS A 150 4.98 21.53 13.06
N ASN A 151 3.95 21.84 12.28
CA ASN A 151 3.78 23.15 11.62
C ASN A 151 2.62 23.97 12.22
N MET A 152 2.07 23.56 13.37
CA MET A 152 0.99 24.25 14.06
C MET A 152 1.55 25.12 15.20
N LYS A 153 0.95 26.29 15.41
CA LYS A 153 1.21 27.08 16.62
C LYS A 153 0.37 26.50 17.76
N LEU A 154 1.01 25.71 18.61
CA LEU A 154 0.41 25.23 19.85
C LEU A 154 0.57 26.29 20.95
N ALA A 155 -0.42 26.38 21.83
CA ALA A 155 -0.29 27.14 23.07
C ALA A 155 0.59 26.36 24.07
N ASP A 156 1.17 27.08 25.03
CA ASP A 156 2.13 26.51 26.00
C ASP A 156 1.50 25.45 26.93
N ASP A 157 0.17 25.41 27.02
CA ASP A 157 -0.61 24.48 27.85
C ASP A 157 -1.02 23.19 27.12
N VAL A 158 -0.66 23.03 25.85
CA VAL A 158 -0.99 21.82 25.07
C VAL A 158 -0.03 20.67 25.39
N ASP A 159 -0.51 19.67 26.13
CA ASP A 159 0.24 18.44 26.40
C ASP A 159 -0.11 17.30 25.43
N LEU A 160 0.74 17.10 24.41
CA LEU A 160 0.59 16.01 23.44
C LEU A 160 0.76 14.62 24.07
N ILE A 161 1.51 14.49 25.16
CA ILE A 161 1.69 13.21 25.87
C ILE A 161 0.37 12.82 26.52
N GLN A 162 -0.28 13.77 27.20
CA GLN A 162 -1.60 13.55 27.79
C GLN A 162 -2.62 13.16 26.71
N ILE A 163 -2.70 13.92 25.61
CA ILE A 163 -3.62 13.61 24.49
C ILE A 163 -3.32 12.21 23.90
N GLY A 164 -2.06 11.85 23.72
CA GLY A 164 -1.66 10.52 23.24
C GLY A 164 -2.12 9.37 24.16
N ASN A 165 -2.14 9.60 25.47
CA ASN A 165 -2.64 8.63 26.45
C ASN A 165 -4.16 8.50 26.43
N GLU A 166 -4.88 9.61 26.22
CA GLU A 166 -6.35 9.66 26.25
C GLU A 166 -7.00 9.19 24.94
N THR A 167 -6.28 9.23 23.82
CA THR A 167 -6.75 8.82 22.48
C THR A 167 -6.64 7.31 22.23
N HIS A 168 -7.07 6.49 23.19
CA HIS A 168 -6.95 5.04 23.05
C HIS A 168 -7.70 4.51 21.81
N ARG A 169 -7.04 3.62 21.06
CA ARG A 169 -7.49 3.03 19.78
C ARG A 169 -7.58 3.99 18.59
N TYR A 170 -7.27 5.27 18.76
CA TYR A 170 -7.24 6.19 17.63
C TYR A 170 -6.11 5.80 16.69
N VAL A 171 -6.37 5.99 15.41
CA VAL A 171 -5.39 5.81 14.33
C VAL A 171 -5.02 7.17 13.77
N GLY A 172 -3.97 7.25 12.95
CA GLY A 172 -3.46 8.56 12.48
C GLY A 172 -4.40 9.37 11.56
N ALA A 173 -5.58 8.84 11.23
CA ALA A 173 -6.60 9.58 10.48
C ALA A 173 -7.71 10.15 11.39
N ASP A 174 -7.82 9.67 12.64
CA ASP A 174 -8.73 10.22 13.66
C ASP A 174 -8.08 11.46 14.31
#